data_AF-A0AAD6ZLS6-F1
#
_entry.id   AF-A0AAD6ZLS6-F1
#
_cell.length_a   1.000
_cell.length_b   1.000
_cell.length_c   1.000
_cell.angle_alpha   90.00
_cell.angle_beta   90.00
_cell.angle_gamma   90.00
#
_symmetry.space_group_name_H-M   'P 1'
#
loop_
_entity.id
_entity.type
_entity.pdbx_description
1 polymer ?
#
loop_
_entity_poly.entity_id
_entity_poly.type
_entity_poly.pdbx_seq_one_letter_code
_entity_poly.pdbx_strand_id
1 'polypeptide(L)'
;MRRTVIDYVACSKSSWDKIVNFRVSPCVPKFDHAATVLKIKLTFDAQNILFASPRKKQKLERTLPDSSDLDKLFIAALESGKDDEKKIRKLFGPVSSVTPEIKVVVHGTCLNAGKITAAAAAAAYWGPDARLNTSARLTGQQTSPRAELLAVILALQKAPTFRSLEIYTRSQYAIRSAVYYAANNDACGWRNTNGDLSKVIISLIKGRTAPVHFRHIK
;
A
#
# COMPACT_ATOMS: atom_id res chain seq x y z
N MET A 1 -11.82 -3.80 -40.66
CA MET A 1 -11.77 -2.44 -40.08
C MET A 1 -10.33 -2.11 -39.72
N ARG A 2 -9.75 -1.05 -40.31
CA ARG A 2 -8.43 -0.54 -39.87
C ARG A 2 -8.64 0.17 -38.53
N ARG A 3 -7.96 -0.29 -37.48
CA ARG A 3 -7.92 0.41 -36.19
C ARG A 3 -6.81 1.46 -36.26
N THR A 4 -7.13 2.71 -35.95
CA THR A 4 -6.14 3.79 -35.84
C THR A 4 -5.72 3.90 -34.38
N VAL A 5 -4.43 3.83 -34.10
CA VAL A 5 -3.84 4.02 -32.77
C VAL A 5 -3.17 5.39 -32.74
N ILE A 6 -3.42 6.17 -31.68
CA ILE A 6 -2.83 7.50 -31.49
C ILE A 6 -1.98 7.48 -30.22
N ASP A 7 -0.68 7.70 -30.38
CA ASP A 7 0.26 7.88 -29.27
C ASP A 7 0.44 9.38 -28.98
N TYR A 8 0.40 9.75 -27.70
CA TYR A 8 0.54 11.15 -27.28
C TYR A 8 1.41 11.29 -26.04
N VAL A 9 1.94 12.50 -25.82
CA VAL A 9 2.61 12.89 -24.58
C VAL A 9 1.99 14.19 -24.08
N ALA A 10 1.61 14.21 -22.81
CA ALA A 10 1.06 15.40 -22.17
C ALA A 10 2.12 16.09 -21.31
N CYS A 11 2.17 17.42 -21.37
CA CYS A 11 3.04 18.24 -20.52
C CYS A 11 2.26 19.41 -19.93
N SER A 12 2.78 19.99 -18.85
CA SER A 12 2.18 21.19 -18.26
C SER A 12 2.46 22.42 -19.12
N LYS A 13 1.56 23.40 -19.10
CA LYS A 13 1.73 24.67 -19.86
C LYS A 13 3.06 25.37 -19.53
N SER A 14 3.53 25.28 -18.29
CA SER A 14 4.81 25.85 -17.84
C SER A 14 6.05 25.11 -18.36
N SER A 15 5.87 23.93 -18.95
CA SER A 15 6.93 23.15 -19.57
C SER A 15 6.97 23.30 -21.09
N TRP A 16 5.97 23.98 -21.68
CA TRP A 16 5.83 24.13 -23.14
C TRP A 16 7.08 24.74 -23.78
N ASP A 17 7.52 25.88 -23.27
CA ASP A 17 8.71 26.59 -23.78
C ASP A 17 10.03 25.91 -23.42
N LYS A 18 9.96 24.84 -22.62
CA LYS A 18 11.12 24.06 -22.16
C LYS A 18 11.30 22.77 -22.96
N ILE A 19 10.36 22.44 -23.85
CA ILE A 19 10.47 21.26 -24.70
C ILE A 19 11.62 21.47 -25.68
N VAL A 20 12.63 20.62 -25.56
CA VAL A 20 13.82 20.65 -26.43
C VAL A 20 13.58 19.80 -27.67
N ASN A 21 12.90 18.67 -27.51
CA ASN A 21 12.73 17.69 -28.57
C ASN A 21 11.59 16.73 -28.26
N PHE A 22 10.82 16.35 -29.28
CA PHE A 22 9.83 15.30 -29.23
C PHE A 22 10.07 14.33 -30.40
N ARG A 23 10.18 13.04 -30.11
CA ARG A 23 10.40 12.00 -31.13
C ARG A 23 9.55 10.78 -30.86
N VAL A 24 9.09 10.17 -31.95
CA VAL A 24 8.43 8.87 -31.94
C VAL A 24 9.45 7.86 -32.46
N SER A 25 9.69 6.81 -31.69
CA SER A 25 10.61 5.74 -32.07
C SER A 25 9.96 4.85 -33.14
N PRO A 26 10.74 4.18 -34.00
CA PRO A 26 10.20 3.23 -34.97
C PRO A 26 9.33 2.18 -34.29
N CYS A 27 8.19 1.86 -34.92
CA CYS A 27 7.29 0.83 -34.43
C CYS A 27 7.98 -0.54 -34.49
N VAL A 28 7.87 -1.31 -33.40
CA VAL A 28 8.43 -2.66 -33.30
C VAL A 28 7.39 -3.65 -33.85
N PRO A 29 7.74 -4.65 -34.68
CA PRO A 29 6.79 -5.53 -35.38
C PRO A 29 5.82 -6.38 -34.53
N LYS A 30 5.71 -6.15 -33.22
CA LYS A 30 4.84 -6.87 -32.27
C LYS A 30 3.96 -5.95 -31.42
N PHE A 31 4.04 -4.63 -31.61
CA PHE A 31 3.27 -3.64 -30.86
C PHE A 31 2.51 -2.74 -31.82
N ASP A 32 1.29 -2.38 -31.45
CA ASP A 32 0.45 -1.41 -32.15
C ASP A 32 0.71 0.04 -31.69
N HIS A 33 1.60 0.21 -30.71
CA HIS A 33 2.07 1.49 -30.16
C HIS A 33 3.55 1.74 -30.49
N ALA A 34 3.90 3.01 -30.71
CA ALA A 34 5.27 3.47 -30.88
C ALA A 34 5.77 4.19 -29.61
N ALA A 35 7.02 3.94 -29.22
CA ALA A 35 7.59 4.59 -28.04
C ALA A 35 7.82 6.10 -28.28
N THR A 36 7.20 6.95 -27.47
CA THR A 36 7.33 8.41 -27.53
C THR A 36 8.39 8.92 -26.55
N VAL A 37 9.22 9.86 -27.00
CA VAL A 37 10.33 10.43 -26.21
C VAL A 37 10.22 11.95 -26.22
N LEU A 38 9.96 12.53 -25.03
CA LEU A 38 9.93 13.97 -24.82
C LEU A 38 11.14 14.40 -23.98
N LYS A 39 11.96 15.31 -24.51
CA LYS A 39 13.07 15.95 -23.79
C LYS A 39 12.68 17.35 -23.38
N ILE A 40 12.80 17.65 -22.08
CA ILE A 40 12.49 18.95 -21.50
C ILE A 40 13.73 19.48 -20.78
N LYS A 41 14.08 20.75 -21.00
CA LYS A 41 15.16 21.43 -20.29
C LYS A 41 14.63 21.98 -18.97
N LEU A 42 15.09 21.42 -17.86
CA LEU A 42 14.76 21.92 -16.53
C LEU A 42 15.89 22.81 -16.03
N THR A 43 15.58 24.07 -15.73
CA THR A 43 16.47 24.96 -14.97
C THR A 43 16.14 24.81 -13.48
N PHE A 44 17.13 24.39 -12.70
CA PHE A 44 17.04 24.30 -11.25
C PHE A 44 17.81 25.45 -10.64
N ASP A 45 17.14 26.23 -9.81
CA ASP A 45 17.77 27.28 -9.00
C ASP A 45 17.78 26.83 -7.53
N ALA A 46 18.98 26.54 -7.02
CA ALA A 46 19.18 25.86 -5.74
C ALA A 46 18.76 26.70 -4.53
N GLN A 47 18.67 28.03 -4.68
CA GLN A 47 18.39 28.95 -3.57
C GLN A 47 16.92 28.97 -3.13
N ASN A 48 15.99 28.47 -3.96
CA ASN A 48 14.54 28.49 -3.68
C ASN A 48 14.00 27.24 -2.98
N ILE A 49 14.82 26.23 -2.69
CA ILE A 49 14.37 24.94 -2.11
C ILE A 49 14.23 25.03 -0.57
N LEU A 50 14.97 25.93 0.08
CA LEU A 50 15.05 25.98 1.55
C LEU A 50 13.86 26.67 2.24
N PHE A 51 13.04 27.44 1.52
CA PHE A 51 11.94 28.23 2.09
C PHE A 51 10.56 27.98 1.46
N ALA A 52 10.45 27.03 0.53
CA ALA A 52 9.16 26.68 -0.04
C ALA A 52 8.37 25.81 0.93
N SER A 53 7.59 26.44 1.83
CA SER A 53 6.45 25.75 2.45
C SER A 53 5.64 25.08 1.35
N PRO A 54 5.18 23.82 1.52
CA PRO A 54 4.38 23.16 0.51
C PRO A 54 3.14 24.00 0.26
N ARG A 55 3.16 24.79 -0.84
CA ARG A 55 1.96 25.48 -1.31
C ARG A 55 0.92 24.38 -1.46
N LYS A 56 -0.17 24.45 -0.68
CA LYS A 56 -1.38 23.68 -0.97
C LYS A 56 -1.66 23.97 -2.44
N LYS A 57 -1.38 23.02 -3.33
CA LYS A 57 -1.81 23.11 -4.71
C LYS A 57 -3.32 23.27 -4.60
N GLN A 58 -3.81 24.48 -4.84
CA GLN A 58 -5.23 24.70 -5.05
C GLN A 58 -5.53 23.82 -6.25
N LYS A 59 -6.18 22.68 -6.00
CA LYS A 59 -6.58 21.76 -7.04
C LYS A 59 -7.47 22.60 -7.93
N LEU A 60 -6.97 23.00 -9.10
CA LEU A 60 -7.79 23.66 -10.10
C LEU A 60 -8.91 22.67 -10.36
N GLU A 61 -10.12 23.01 -9.92
CA GLU A 61 -11.28 22.15 -10.04
C GLU A 61 -11.68 22.19 -11.52
N ARG A 62 -11.01 21.34 -12.30
CA ARG A 62 -11.30 21.17 -13.72
C ARG A 62 -12.60 20.39 -13.77
N THR A 63 -13.69 21.07 -14.09
CA THR A 63 -14.94 20.40 -14.47
C THR A 63 -14.65 19.61 -15.75
N LEU A 64 -14.78 18.30 -15.65
CA LEU A 64 -14.75 17.45 -16.83
C LEU A 64 -16.05 17.71 -17.61
N PRO A 65 -16.00 17.80 -18.95
CA PRO A 65 -17.21 17.90 -19.75
C PRO A 65 -18.10 16.67 -19.47
N ASP A 66 -19.40 16.86 -19.34
CA ASP A 66 -20.41 15.83 -19.03
C ASP A 66 -21.40 15.62 -20.19
N SER A 67 -21.04 16.14 -21.38
CA SER A 67 -21.90 16.22 -22.56
C SER A 67 -22.30 14.88 -23.14
N SER A 68 -21.47 13.84 -23.01
CA SER A 68 -21.77 12.49 -23.50
C SER A 68 -22.00 11.49 -22.36
N ASP A 69 -22.72 10.41 -22.65
CA ASP A 69 -22.90 9.33 -21.68
C ASP A 69 -21.58 8.64 -21.30
N LEU A 70 -20.61 8.61 -22.22
CA LEU A 70 -19.26 8.12 -21.94
C LEU A 70 -18.53 9.02 -20.94
N ASP A 71 -18.69 10.35 -21.06
CA ASP A 71 -18.09 11.30 -20.13
C ASP A 71 -18.69 11.16 -18.73
N LYS A 72 -20.00 10.99 -18.63
CA LYS A 72 -20.69 10.74 -17.35
C LYS A 72 -20.20 9.45 -16.69
N LEU A 73 -20.02 8.38 -17.46
CA LEU A 73 -19.45 7.12 -16.97
C LEU A 73 -18.01 7.29 -16.51
N PHE A 74 -17.20 8.05 -17.24
CA PHE A 74 -15.81 8.34 -16.87
C PHE A 74 -15.72 9.17 -15.58
N ILE A 75 -16.55 10.20 -15.43
CA ILE A 75 -16.66 11.01 -14.21
C ILE A 75 -17.09 10.13 -13.03
N ALA A 76 -18.14 9.31 -13.20
CA ALA A 76 -18.62 8.41 -12.15
C ALA A 76 -17.54 7.40 -11.69
N ALA A 77 -16.75 6.87 -12.63
CA ALA A 77 -15.64 5.98 -12.32
C ALA A 77 -14.49 6.70 -11.58
N LEU A 78 -14.20 7.95 -11.93
CA LEU A 78 -13.21 8.77 -11.21
C LEU A 78 -13.67 9.14 -9.80
N GLU A 79 -14.94 9.51 -9.62
CA GLU A 79 -15.48 9.83 -8.30
C GLU A 79 -15.55 8.61 -7.39
N SER A 80 -15.94 7.43 -7.91
CA SER A 80 -15.99 6.21 -7.10
C SER A 80 -14.61 5.79 -6.58
N GLY A 81 -13.55 5.95 -7.38
CA GLY A 81 -12.18 5.67 -6.95
C GLY A 81 -11.67 6.60 -5.83
N LYS A 82 -12.10 7.87 -5.80
CA LYS A 82 -11.71 8.82 -4.74
C LYS A 82 -12.26 8.42 -3.38
N ASP A 83 -13.48 7.87 -3.35
CA ASP A 83 -14.08 7.40 -2.10
C ASP A 83 -13.31 6.23 -1.52
N ASP A 84 -12.82 5.33 -2.38
CA ASP A 84 -12.04 4.18 -1.93
C ASP A 84 -10.66 4.59 -1.43
N GLU A 85 -9.96 5.52 -2.09
CA GLU A 85 -8.71 6.09 -1.57
C GLU A 85 -8.92 6.76 -0.21
N LYS A 86 -10.02 7.52 -0.05
CA LYS A 86 -10.36 8.20 1.20
C LYS A 86 -10.65 7.20 2.31
N LYS A 87 -11.39 6.11 2.02
CA LYS A 87 -11.66 5.02 2.97
C LYS A 87 -10.37 4.29 3.37
N ILE A 88 -9.53 3.93 2.40
CA ILE A 88 -8.23 3.27 2.64
C ILE A 88 -7.35 4.16 3.53
N ARG A 89 -7.26 5.46 3.22
CA ARG A 89 -6.45 6.41 3.99
C ARG A 89 -7.01 6.65 5.40
N LYS A 90 -8.34 6.60 5.58
CA LYS A 90 -8.98 6.66 6.90
C LYS A 90 -8.65 5.41 7.73
N LEU A 91 -8.64 4.25 7.09
CA LEU A 91 -8.41 2.94 7.71
C LEU A 91 -6.94 2.72 8.08
N PHE A 92 -6.03 2.81 7.10
CA PHE A 92 -4.62 2.49 7.25
C PHE A 92 -3.72 3.71 7.54
N GLY A 93 -4.25 4.93 7.51
CA GLY A 93 -3.47 6.14 7.73
C GLY A 93 -2.66 6.60 6.52
N PRO A 94 -1.97 7.75 6.63
CA PRO A 94 -1.13 8.28 5.57
C PRO A 94 0.26 7.65 5.56
N VAL A 95 0.81 7.41 4.37
CA VAL A 95 2.24 7.12 4.17
C VAL A 95 2.93 8.40 3.73
N SER A 96 3.97 8.81 4.44
CA SER A 96 4.74 10.04 4.15
C SER A 96 6.20 9.77 3.80
N SER A 97 6.69 8.56 3.98
CA SER A 97 8.09 8.20 3.70
C SER A 97 8.19 6.78 3.15
N VAL A 98 8.92 6.62 2.05
CA VAL A 98 9.28 5.31 1.49
C VAL A 98 10.78 5.17 1.63
N THR A 99 11.19 4.13 2.35
CA THR A 99 12.60 3.81 2.66
C THR A 99 12.92 2.38 2.22
N PRO A 100 14.20 1.97 2.17
CA PRO A 100 14.54 0.57 1.92
C PRO A 100 13.88 -0.37 2.94
N GLU A 101 13.29 -1.45 2.45
CA GLU A 101 12.48 -2.34 3.28
C GLU A 101 13.33 -3.13 4.27
N ILE A 102 12.88 -3.17 5.52
CA ILE A 102 13.32 -4.17 6.47
C ILE A 102 12.42 -5.40 6.35
N LYS A 103 13.03 -6.58 6.36
CA LYS A 103 12.34 -7.85 6.13
C LYS A 103 12.18 -8.61 7.43
N VAL A 104 11.01 -9.20 7.63
CA VAL A 104 10.70 -10.04 8.79
C VAL A 104 9.87 -11.23 8.36
N VAL A 105 10.20 -12.41 8.86
CA VAL A 105 9.39 -13.62 8.70
C VAL A 105 8.58 -13.81 9.98
N VAL A 106 7.27 -13.99 9.84
CA VAL A 106 6.38 -14.23 10.98
C VAL A 106 5.73 -15.59 10.85
N HIS A 107 5.53 -16.25 12.00
CA HIS A 107 4.83 -17.52 12.05
C HIS A 107 4.10 -17.71 13.38
N GLY A 108 2.89 -18.24 13.30
CA GLY A 108 2.09 -18.68 14.43
C GLY A 108 1.83 -20.18 14.37
N THR A 109 1.91 -20.84 15.52
CA THR A 109 1.62 -22.27 15.65
C THR A 109 0.68 -22.54 16.82
N CYS A 110 -0.05 -23.63 16.75
CA CYS A 110 -0.87 -24.14 17.86
C CYS A 110 -0.70 -25.66 17.96
N LEU A 111 -0.17 -26.10 19.10
CA LEU A 111 -0.13 -27.50 19.49
C LEU A 111 -1.49 -27.92 20.02
N ASN A 112 -1.89 -29.17 19.77
CA ASN A 112 -3.15 -29.74 20.26
C ASN A 112 -4.40 -28.89 19.91
N ALA A 113 -4.42 -28.30 18.72
CA ALA A 113 -5.53 -27.44 18.28
C ALA A 113 -6.89 -28.15 18.42
N GLY A 114 -7.87 -27.43 18.99
CA GLY A 114 -9.21 -27.97 19.26
C GLY A 114 -9.34 -28.79 20.55
N LYS A 115 -8.25 -29.04 21.28
CA LYS A 115 -8.27 -29.72 22.58
C LYS A 115 -8.18 -28.73 23.73
N ILE A 116 -8.58 -29.15 24.93
CA ILE A 116 -8.44 -28.34 26.16
C ILE A 116 -6.96 -28.04 26.50
N THR A 117 -6.04 -28.89 26.02
CA THR A 117 -4.59 -28.74 26.16
C THR A 117 -3.95 -27.94 25.03
N ALA A 118 -4.75 -27.23 24.21
CA ALA A 118 -4.24 -26.40 23.14
C ALA A 118 -3.27 -25.33 23.67
N ALA A 119 -2.15 -25.16 22.97
CA ALA A 119 -1.15 -24.16 23.31
C ALA A 119 -0.62 -23.53 22.03
N ALA A 120 -0.83 -22.23 21.89
CA ALA A 120 -0.44 -21.49 20.71
C ALA A 120 0.66 -20.47 21.02
N ALA A 121 1.56 -20.28 20.07
CA ALA A 121 2.70 -19.39 20.16
C ALA A 121 2.95 -18.69 18.82
N ALA A 122 3.53 -17.52 18.90
CA ALA A 122 3.82 -16.66 17.77
C ALA A 122 5.28 -16.21 17.80
N ALA A 123 5.88 -16.01 16.64
CA ALA A 123 7.25 -15.52 16.51
C ALA A 123 7.42 -14.58 15.32
N ALA A 124 8.33 -13.61 15.48
CA ALA A 124 8.82 -12.74 14.43
C ALA A 124 10.36 -12.84 14.36
N TYR A 125 10.85 -13.23 13.19
CA TYR A 125 12.26 -13.52 12.92
C TYR A 125 12.83 -12.54 11.89
N TRP A 126 13.90 -11.85 12.27
CA TRP A 126 14.54 -10.78 11.52
C TRP A 126 15.89 -11.19 10.93
N GLY A 127 16.37 -12.38 11.27
CA GLY A 127 17.68 -12.91 10.86
C GLY A 127 18.44 -13.54 12.04
N PRO A 128 19.58 -14.21 11.76
CA PRO A 128 20.43 -14.77 12.79
C PRO A 128 20.89 -13.68 13.77
N ASP A 129 20.82 -13.97 15.07
CA ASP A 129 21.26 -13.09 16.17
C ASP A 129 20.66 -11.67 16.20
N ALA A 130 19.59 -11.44 15.42
CA ALA A 130 18.93 -10.16 15.38
C ALA A 130 18.24 -9.87 16.73
N ARG A 131 18.61 -8.76 17.37
CA ARG A 131 18.02 -8.30 18.65
C ARG A 131 16.51 -8.06 18.60
N LEU A 132 15.94 -7.95 17.40
CA LEU A 132 14.51 -7.78 17.16
C LEU A 132 13.74 -9.10 17.16
N ASN A 133 14.43 -10.26 17.11
CA ASN A 133 13.82 -11.57 17.20
C ASN A 133 12.98 -11.66 18.48
N THR A 134 11.73 -12.07 18.32
CA THR A 134 10.77 -12.10 19.43
C THR A 134 9.81 -13.25 19.25
N SER A 135 9.39 -13.84 20.38
CA SER A 135 8.35 -14.85 20.44
C SER A 135 7.48 -14.63 21.66
N ALA A 136 6.20 -14.97 21.55
CA ALA A 136 5.26 -14.87 22.66
C ALA A 136 4.25 -16.02 22.62
N ARG A 137 3.84 -16.47 23.81
CA ARG A 137 2.69 -17.37 23.95
C ARG A 137 1.41 -16.58 23.73
N LEU A 138 0.47 -17.16 22.99
CA LEU A 138 -0.84 -16.53 22.77
C LEU A 138 -1.62 -16.49 24.09
N THR A 139 -2.25 -15.36 24.38
CA THR A 139 -3.18 -15.20 25.49
C THR A 139 -4.61 -15.43 25.02
N GLY A 140 -5.48 -15.95 25.89
CA GLY A 140 -6.88 -16.23 25.57
C GLY A 140 -7.03 -17.50 24.72
N GLN A 141 -7.90 -17.46 23.70
CA GLN A 141 -8.19 -18.63 22.86
C GLN A 141 -6.95 -19.11 22.09
N GLN A 142 -6.61 -20.39 22.25
CA GLN A 142 -5.41 -21.01 21.72
C GLN A 142 -5.67 -21.60 20.32
N THR A 143 -5.51 -20.80 19.27
CA THR A 143 -5.75 -21.23 17.87
C THR A 143 -4.64 -20.77 16.93
N SER A 144 -4.37 -21.56 15.88
CA SER A 144 -3.34 -21.21 14.88
C SER A 144 -3.63 -19.86 14.19
N PRO A 145 -4.87 -19.55 13.74
CA PRO A 145 -5.17 -18.26 13.13
C PRO A 145 -4.88 -17.07 14.04
N ARG A 146 -5.20 -17.17 15.35
CA ARG A 146 -4.87 -16.10 16.31
C ARG A 146 -3.38 -15.97 16.54
N ALA A 147 -2.65 -17.08 16.59
CA ALA A 147 -1.19 -17.06 16.73
C ALA A 147 -0.53 -16.39 15.51
N GLU A 148 -1.01 -16.64 14.30
CA GLU A 148 -0.51 -15.98 13.09
C GLU A 148 -0.76 -14.45 13.11
N LEU A 149 -1.92 -14.00 13.61
CA LEU A 149 -2.18 -12.57 13.80
C LEU A 149 -1.30 -11.95 14.89
N LEU A 150 -1.08 -12.67 16.00
CA LEU A 150 -0.16 -12.23 17.04
C LEU A 150 1.28 -12.10 16.50
N ALA A 151 1.69 -13.00 15.60
CA ALA A 151 3.01 -12.94 14.97
C ALA A 151 3.20 -11.65 14.15
N VAL A 152 2.16 -11.23 13.41
CA VAL A 152 2.12 -9.94 12.71
C VAL A 152 2.20 -8.77 13.70
N ILE A 153 1.48 -8.82 14.82
CA ILE A 153 1.52 -7.79 15.88
C ILE A 153 2.95 -7.65 16.44
N LEU A 154 3.60 -8.78 16.77
CA LEU A 154 4.97 -8.77 17.28
C LEU A 154 5.94 -8.12 16.30
N ALA A 155 5.83 -8.43 15.01
CA ALA A 155 6.65 -7.79 13.98
C ALA A 155 6.40 -6.27 13.91
N LEU A 156 5.13 -5.84 13.88
CA LEU A 156 4.77 -4.43 13.81
C LEU A 156 5.24 -3.63 15.04
N GLN A 157 5.22 -4.24 16.23
CA GLN A 157 5.69 -3.61 17.47
C GLN A 157 7.20 -3.42 17.52
N LYS A 158 7.98 -4.35 16.93
CA LYS A 158 9.44 -4.28 16.91
C LYS A 158 9.98 -3.44 15.75
N ALA A 159 9.23 -3.32 14.67
CA ALA A 159 9.61 -2.58 13.48
C ALA A 159 9.62 -1.05 13.74
N PRO A 160 10.71 -0.32 13.43
CA PRO A 160 10.69 1.14 13.42
C PRO A 160 9.55 1.68 12.54
N THR A 161 8.74 2.59 13.06
CA THR A 161 7.51 3.09 12.41
C THR A 161 7.76 3.92 11.15
N PHE A 162 8.98 4.45 11.01
CA PHE A 162 9.45 5.28 9.89
C PHE A 162 10.21 4.49 8.80
N ARG A 163 10.36 3.16 8.96
CA ARG A 163 10.97 2.29 7.95
C ARG A 163 9.91 1.48 7.21
N SER A 164 10.08 1.31 5.90
CA SER A 164 9.22 0.41 5.12
C SER A 164 9.43 -1.01 5.64
N LEU A 165 8.35 -1.74 5.88
CA LEU A 165 8.39 -3.09 6.45
C LEU A 165 7.83 -4.10 5.46
N GLU A 166 8.53 -5.21 5.25
CA GLU A 166 8.07 -6.34 4.45
C GLU A 166 7.89 -7.56 5.37
N ILE A 167 6.64 -7.96 5.58
CA ILE A 167 6.25 -9.09 6.42
C ILE A 167 6.01 -10.32 5.55
N TYR A 168 6.84 -11.33 5.73
CA TYR A 168 6.71 -12.64 5.09
C TYR A 168 5.93 -13.60 6.00
N THR A 169 4.89 -14.23 5.46
CA THR A 169 4.08 -15.22 6.19
C THR A 169 3.56 -16.30 5.24
N ARG A 170 3.41 -17.54 5.74
CA ARG A 170 2.70 -18.63 5.04
C ARG A 170 1.19 -18.58 5.27
N SER A 171 0.71 -17.68 6.15
CA SER A 171 -0.69 -17.58 6.51
C SER A 171 -1.43 -16.63 5.58
N GLN A 172 -2.11 -17.18 4.57
CA GLN A 172 -3.07 -16.40 3.76
C GLN A 172 -4.15 -15.77 4.65
N TYR A 173 -4.53 -16.45 5.75
CA TYR A 173 -5.48 -15.92 6.71
C TYR A 173 -4.99 -14.61 7.35
N ALA A 174 -3.71 -14.53 7.75
CA ALA A 174 -3.15 -13.30 8.33
C ALA A 174 -3.19 -12.14 7.33
N ILE A 175 -2.79 -12.38 6.08
CA ILE A 175 -2.82 -11.36 5.01
C ILE A 175 -4.26 -10.92 4.73
N ARG A 176 -5.19 -11.87 4.59
CA ARG A 176 -6.62 -11.59 4.38
C ARG A 176 -7.23 -10.79 5.51
N SER A 177 -6.91 -11.12 6.76
CA SER A 177 -7.43 -10.40 7.92
C SER A 177 -6.89 -8.98 8.02
N ALA A 178 -5.60 -8.78 7.74
CA ALA A 178 -4.94 -7.48 7.84
C ALA A 178 -5.24 -6.54 6.66
N VAL A 179 -5.49 -7.07 5.46
CA VAL A 179 -5.62 -6.28 4.23
C VAL A 179 -7.05 -6.32 3.69
N TYR A 180 -7.52 -7.50 3.28
CA TYR A 180 -8.74 -7.65 2.49
C TYR A 180 -10.02 -7.50 3.32
N TYR A 181 -10.03 -8.05 4.54
CA TYR A 181 -11.20 -8.01 5.42
C TYR A 181 -11.23 -6.77 6.33
N ALA A 182 -10.13 -6.02 6.39
CA ALA A 182 -9.96 -4.91 7.33
C ALA A 182 -11.05 -3.85 7.16
N ALA A 183 -11.39 -3.45 5.93
CA ALA A 183 -12.39 -2.43 5.67
C ALA A 183 -13.80 -2.87 6.12
N ASN A 184 -14.19 -4.10 5.79
CA ASN A 184 -15.49 -4.63 6.20
C ASN A 184 -15.55 -4.83 7.72
N ASN A 185 -14.47 -5.34 8.33
CA ASN A 185 -14.41 -5.54 9.77
C ASN A 185 -14.48 -4.22 10.54
N ASP A 186 -13.84 -3.16 10.05
CA ASP A 186 -13.93 -1.82 10.65
C ASP A 186 -15.37 -1.28 10.60
N ALA A 187 -16.04 -1.43 9.45
CA ALA A 187 -17.45 -1.06 9.29
C ALA A 187 -18.38 -1.85 10.23
N CYS A 188 -18.06 -3.12 10.49
CA CYS A 188 -18.78 -3.97 11.46
C CYS A 188 -18.31 -3.81 12.91
N GLY A 189 -17.45 -2.83 13.22
CA GLY A 189 -16.96 -2.57 14.57
C GLY A 189 -16.12 -3.69 15.16
N TRP A 190 -15.41 -4.45 14.32
CA TRP A 190 -14.48 -5.52 14.71
C TRP A 190 -15.15 -6.69 15.48
N ARG A 191 -16.44 -6.97 15.22
CA ARG A 191 -17.24 -8.00 15.90
C ARG A 191 -17.03 -9.44 15.39
N ASN A 192 -15.92 -9.73 14.73
CA ASN A 192 -15.58 -11.08 14.26
C ASN A 192 -14.66 -11.83 15.25
N THR A 193 -14.49 -13.14 15.06
CA THR A 193 -13.79 -14.04 16.00
C THR A 193 -12.41 -13.55 16.44
N ASN A 194 -11.66 -12.91 15.55
CA ASN A 194 -10.31 -12.40 15.82
C ASN A 194 -10.20 -10.88 15.59
N GLY A 195 -11.31 -10.17 15.78
CA GLY A 195 -11.42 -8.73 15.56
C GLY A 195 -10.59 -7.92 16.53
N ASP A 196 -10.41 -8.42 17.74
CA ASP A 196 -9.54 -7.83 18.76
C ASP A 196 -8.09 -7.70 18.26
N LEU A 197 -7.52 -8.78 17.70
CA LEU A 197 -6.16 -8.76 17.14
C LEU A 197 -6.10 -7.98 15.83
N SER A 198 -7.11 -8.12 14.97
CA SER A 198 -7.18 -7.40 13.69
C SER A 198 -7.21 -5.88 13.90
N LYS A 199 -7.98 -5.42 14.89
CA LYS A 199 -8.05 -4.01 15.28
C LYS A 199 -6.69 -3.48 15.75
N VAL A 200 -5.95 -4.29 16.52
CA VAL A 200 -4.59 -3.93 16.97
C VAL A 200 -3.64 -3.82 15.77
N ILE A 201 -3.69 -4.76 14.82
CA ILE A 201 -2.87 -4.71 13.60
C ILE A 201 -3.13 -3.41 12.82
N ILE A 202 -4.40 -3.06 12.59
CA ILE A 202 -4.74 -1.83 11.86
C ILE A 202 -4.31 -0.58 12.62
N SER A 203 -4.49 -0.55 13.95
CA SER A 203 -4.01 0.55 14.79
C SER A 203 -2.49 0.74 14.67
N LEU A 204 -1.72 -0.36 14.71
CA LEU A 204 -0.28 -0.33 14.55
C LEU A 204 0.12 0.12 13.15
N ILE A 205 -0.52 -0.37 12.08
CA ILE A 205 -0.25 0.08 10.71
C ILE A 205 -0.54 1.57 10.56
N LYS A 206 -1.68 2.03 11.11
CA LYS A 206 -2.10 3.44 11.07
C LYS A 206 -1.15 4.39 11.81
N GLY A 207 -0.44 3.89 12.82
CA GLY A 207 0.60 4.64 13.54
C GLY A 207 1.95 4.74 12.80
N ARG A 208 2.11 4.09 11.64
CA ARG A 208 3.36 4.12 10.87
C ARG A 208 3.34 5.26 9.85
N THR A 209 4.51 5.84 9.61
CA THR A 209 4.71 6.84 8.53
C THR A 209 5.24 6.20 7.25
N ALA A 210 5.75 4.97 7.34
CA ALA A 210 6.28 4.19 6.23
C ALA A 210 5.42 2.94 5.96
N PRO A 211 5.38 2.46 4.71
CA PRO A 211 4.44 1.43 4.28
C PRO A 211 4.76 0.05 4.88
N VAL A 212 3.74 -0.81 4.92
CA VAL A 212 3.85 -2.23 5.27
C VAL A 212 3.42 -3.06 4.07
N HIS A 213 4.27 -3.97 3.63
CA HIS A 213 4.00 -4.91 2.55
C HIS A 213 3.88 -6.32 3.12
N PHE A 214 2.79 -7.02 2.78
CA PHE A 214 2.62 -8.42 3.11
C PHE A 214 3.06 -9.30 1.93
N ARG A 215 3.91 -10.29 2.20
CA ARG A 215 4.37 -11.28 1.21
C ARG A 215 3.96 -12.68 1.67
N HIS A 216 3.18 -13.34 0.83
CA HIS A 216 2.90 -14.75 1.02
C HIS A 216 4.08 -15.60 0.57
N ILE A 217 4.56 -16.49 1.44
CA ILE A 217 5.60 -17.48 1.14
C ILE A 217 5.00 -18.88 1.17
N LYS A 218 5.58 -19.79 0.38
CA LYS A 218 5.15 -21.20 0.31
C LYS A 218 5.75 -22.01 1.45
#